data_AF-A0A846X6W5-F1
#
_entry.id   AF-A0A846X6W5-F1
#
_cell.length_a   1.000
_cell.length_b   1.000
_cell.length_c   1.000
_cell.angle_alpha   90.00
_cell.angle_beta   90.00
_cell.angle_gamma   90.00
#
_symmetry.space_group_name_H-M   'P 1'
#
loop_
_entity.id
_entity.type
_entity.pdbx_description
1 polymer ?
#
loop_
_entity_poly.entity_id
_entity_poly.type
_entity_poly.pdbx_seq_one_letter_code
_entity_poly.pdbx_strand_id
1 'polypeptide(L)' 'MSDNTAGTEAGNGSRLRCNECGSEAIVTTAGGSALTCCGVALEITFAGR' A
#
# COMPACT_ATOMS: atom_id res chain seq x y z
N MET A 1 21.18 -12.23 -5.62
CA MET A 1 20.19 -11.31 -6.22
C MET A 1 19.52 -10.59 -5.07
N SER A 2 19.83 -9.31 -4.88
CA SER A 2 19.19 -8.51 -3.83
C SER A 2 17.94 -7.90 -4.45
N ASP A 3 16.81 -8.55 -4.19
CA ASP A 3 15.52 -8.12 -4.71
C ASP A 3 15.09 -6.87 -3.93
N ASN A 4 15.47 -5.71 -4.46
CA ASN A 4 14.99 -4.41 -4.00
C ASN A 4 13.58 -4.18 -4.55
N THR A 5 12.64 -5.05 -4.14
CA THR A 5 11.22 -4.81 -4.32
C THR A 5 10.82 -3.76 -3.29
N ALA A 6 11.05 -2.49 -3.64
CA ALA A 6 10.39 -1.36 -3.01
C ALA A 6 8.91 -1.32 -3.45
N GLY A 7 8.20 -2.42 -3.21
CA GLY A 7 6.74 -2.41 -3.16
C GLY A 7 6.40 -1.93 -1.77
N THR A 8 5.90 -0.69 -1.66
CA THR A 8 5.72 0.02 -0.40
C THR A 8 5.16 -0.91 0.69
N GLU A 9 6.00 -1.25 1.67
CA GLU A 9 5.67 -2.19 2.76
C GLU A 9 4.63 -1.53 3.67
N ALA A 10 3.36 -1.62 3.30
CA ALA A 10 2.28 -1.06 4.10
C ALA A 10 2.07 -1.94 5.35
N GLY A 11 2.59 -1.47 6.48
CA GLY A 11 2.41 -2.11 7.78
C GLY A 11 0.96 -2.07 8.26
N ASN A 12 0.65 -2.85 9.30
CA ASN A 12 -0.65 -2.82 9.95
C ASN A 12 -1.03 -1.40 10.36
N GLY A 13 -2.29 -1.03 10.16
CA GLY A 13 -2.81 0.31 10.41
C GLY A 13 -2.42 1.35 9.36
N SER A 14 -1.66 1.00 8.33
CA SER A 14 -1.35 1.93 7.24
C SER A 14 -2.60 2.30 6.48
N ARG A 15 -2.72 3.57 6.10
CA ARG A 15 -3.79 4.06 5.24
C ARG A 15 -3.29 4.20 3.83
N LEU A 16 -4.08 3.67 2.90
CA LEU A 16 -3.79 3.62 1.48
C LEU A 16 -4.87 4.41 0.75
N ARG A 17 -4.47 5.18 -0.26
CA ARG A 17 -5.40 5.89 -1.14
C ARG A 17 -5.09 5.64 -2.60
N CYS A 18 -6.13 5.36 -3.37
CA CYS A 18 -6.06 5.33 -4.82
C CYS A 18 -6.26 6.75 -5.36
N ASN A 19 -5.28 7.26 -6.10
CA ASN A 19 -5.36 8.60 -6.67
C ASN A 19 -6.21 8.67 -7.95
N GLU A 20 -6.63 7.53 -8.52
CA GLU A 20 -7.53 7.50 -9.68
C GLU A 20 -9.01 7.52 -9.30
N CYS A 21 -9.45 6.59 -8.44
CA CYS A 21 -10.85 6.49 -8.04
C CYS A 21 -11.16 7.13 -6.68
N GLY A 22 -10.15 7.59 -5.95
CA GLY A 22 -10.31 8.19 -4.62
C GLY A 22 -10.59 7.19 -3.49
N SER A 23 -10.51 5.88 -3.77
CA SER A 23 -10.79 4.85 -2.76
C SER A 23 -9.75 4.84 -1.65
N GLU A 24 -10.20 4.65 -0.41
CA GLU A 24 -9.37 4.61 0.79
C GLU A 24 -9.46 3.25 1.48
N ALA A 25 -8.32 2.72 1.91
CA ALA A 25 -8.23 1.44 2.60
C ALA A 25 -7.31 1.52 3.81
N ILE A 26 -7.56 0.67 4.80
CA ILE A 26 -6.71 0.51 5.98
C ILE A 26 -6.17 -0.91 5.97
N VAL A 27 -4.85 -1.06 6.10
CA VAL A 27 -4.22 -2.37 6.24
C VAL A 27 -4.55 -2.94 7.62
N THR A 28 -5.29 -4.04 7.68
CA THR A 28 -5.55 -4.76 8.93
C THR A 28 -4.48 -5.82 9.22
N THR A 29 -3.92 -6.39 8.15
CA THR A 29 -2.85 -7.39 8.20
C THR A 29 -1.82 -7.08 7.11
N ALA A 30 -0.56 -6.89 7.50
CA ALA A 30 0.54 -6.59 6.61
C ALA A 30 0.88 -7.83 5.77
N GLY A 31 1.09 -7.61 4.48
CA GLY A 31 1.60 -8.61 3.55
C GLY A 31 2.82 -8.05 2.81
N GLY A 32 3.58 -8.92 2.16
CA GLY A 32 4.79 -8.52 1.43
C GLY A 32 4.56 -7.96 0.03
N SER A 33 3.32 -7.74 -0.38
CA SER A 33 2.98 -7.33 -1.76
C SER A 33 2.44 -5.90 -1.79
N ALA A 34 2.86 -5.12 -2.78
CA ALA A 34 2.29 -3.82 -3.06
C ALA A 34 0.81 -3.95 -3.47
N LEU A 35 -0.06 -3.14 -2.87
CA LEU A 35 -1.48 -3.12 -3.21
C LEU A 35 -1.72 -2.22 -4.43
N THR A 36 -2.56 -2.68 -5.33
CA THR A 36 -2.96 -1.94 -6.54
C THR A 36 -4.46 -1.72 -6.61
N CYS A 37 -4.88 -0.55 -7.07
CA CYS A 37 -6.28 -0.22 -7.36
C CYS A 37 -6.32 0.54 -8.71
N CYS A 38 -7.31 0.27 -9.55
CA CYS A 38 -7.40 0.86 -10.91
C CYS A 38 -6.21 0.55 -11.85
N GLY A 39 -5.35 -0.40 -11.48
CA GLY A 39 -4.12 -0.70 -12.24
C GLY A 39 -2.93 0.16 -11.85
N VAL A 40 -3.07 1.04 -10.84
CA VAL A 40 -1.97 1.81 -10.25
C VAL A 40 -1.67 1.32 -8.83
N ALA A 41 -0.44 1.54 -8.38
CA ALA A 41 -0.06 1.30 -6.99
C ALA A 41 -0.79 2.28 -6.06
N LEU A 42 -1.29 1.78 -4.94
CA LEU A 42 -1.90 2.60 -3.90
C LEU A 42 -0.84 3.46 -3.19
N GLU A 43 -1.18 4.71 -2.91
CA GLU A 43 -0.32 5.62 -2.15
C GLU A 43 -0.51 5.41 -0.65
N ILE A 44 0.57 5.26 0.11
CA ILE A 44 0.50 5.26 1.58
C ILE A 44 0.37 6.70 2.06
N THR A 45 -0.82 7.06 2.52
CA THR A 45 -1.11 8.39 3.09
C THR A 45 -0.79 8.45 4.59
N PHE A 46 -0.71 7.29 5.24
CA PHE A 46 -0.27 7.15 6.63
C PHE A 46 0.43 5.82 6.81
N ALA A 47 1.69 5.83 7.27
CA ALA A 47 2.40 4.62 7.65
C ALA A 47 1.97 4.20 9.06
N GLY A 48 1.19 3.12 9.15
CA GLY A 48 0.88 2.47 10.41
C GLY A 48 2.12 1.82 11.03
N ARG A 49 2.08 1.56 12.33
CA ARG A 49 3.21 1.06 13.10
C ARG A 49 3.14 -0.44 13.32
#